data_AF-A0A3D2LEQ9-F1
#
_entry.id   AF-A0A3D2LEQ9-F1
#
_cell.length_a   1.000
_cell.length_b   1.000
_cell.length_c   1.000
_cell.angle_alpha   90.00
_cell.angle_beta   90.00
_cell.angle_gamma   90.00
#
_symmetry.space_group_name_H-M   'P 1'
#
loop_
_entity.id
_entity.type
_entity.pdbx_description
1 polymer ?
#
loop_
_entity_poly.entity_id
_entity_poly.type
_entity_poly.pdbx_seq_one_letter_code
_entity_poly.pdbx_strand_id
1 'polypeptide(L)'
;FLDGIIAKLTGRGDRVLIGFDFSLGYPAGTAAALGLDTSTKAPWQAMHAHLASKMKDKADNSNPRYAIAAGMNYAISKGPFPFWGAPARDVVSTLSDKKPEFSGQTLPEYRIVETHLRDSKRGQPKSVWQLAYTGSVGSQSLTGIPHVHALRQSLPSSRIWPFEFEDGEMTEETLEGIQVVIAEVYPSLIPSKPEKGETPDAAQVRQIAHYYSEMDEKGRLNGRISTNSSLDEGKISQIQSEEGWILGA
;
A
#
# COMPACT_ATOMS: atom_id res chain seq x y z
N PHE A 1 7.56 16.71 8.68
CA PHE A 1 6.71 16.37 9.85
C PHE A 1 7.00 14.95 10.32
N LEU A 2 6.73 13.92 9.49
CA LEU A 2 6.99 12.51 9.84
C LEU A 2 8.45 12.26 10.26
N ASP A 3 9.43 12.74 9.48
CA ASP A 3 10.86 12.56 9.81
C ASP A 3 11.22 13.04 11.21
N GLY A 4 10.64 14.15 11.66
CA GLY A 4 10.90 14.70 12.99
C GLY A 4 10.31 13.86 14.12
N ILE A 5 9.13 13.27 13.91
CA ILE A 5 8.52 12.33 14.86
C ILE A 5 9.34 11.05 14.91
N ILE A 6 9.68 10.49 13.75
CA ILE A 6 10.45 9.25 13.66
C ILE A 6 11.83 9.41 14.32
N ALA A 7 12.55 10.49 13.98
CA ALA A 7 13.86 10.78 14.58
C ALA A 7 13.77 10.95 16.11
N LYS A 8 12.71 11.58 16.60
CA LYS A 8 12.48 11.72 18.05
C LYS A 8 12.25 10.37 18.72
N LEU A 9 11.40 9.51 18.16
CA LEU A 9 11.08 8.19 18.74
C LEU A 9 12.31 7.27 18.69
N THR A 10 12.90 7.11 17.51
CA THR A 10 14.08 6.25 17.31
C THR A 10 15.31 6.73 18.09
N GLY A 11 15.48 8.04 18.28
CA GLY A 11 16.53 8.61 19.14
C GLY A 11 16.38 8.29 20.64
N ARG A 12 15.20 7.87 21.10
CA ARG A 12 14.97 7.36 22.46
C ARG A 12 15.17 5.85 22.58
N GLY A 13 15.47 5.17 21.46
CA GLY A 13 15.55 3.71 21.39
C GLY A 13 14.22 3.03 21.05
N ASP A 14 13.15 3.78 20.78
CA ASP A 14 11.87 3.19 20.38
C ASP A 14 11.95 2.62 18.95
N ARG A 15 11.37 1.44 18.73
CA ARG A 15 11.06 0.94 17.38
C ARG A 15 9.71 1.50 16.95
N VAL A 16 9.60 1.92 15.70
CA VAL A 16 8.40 2.62 15.18
C VAL A 16 7.70 1.77 14.14
N LEU A 17 6.41 1.49 14.35
CA LEU A 17 5.51 1.01 13.31
C LEU A 17 4.77 2.19 12.67
N ILE A 18 4.85 2.32 11.34
CA ILE A 18 4.18 3.35 10.55
C ILE A 18 3.17 2.69 9.62
N GLY A 19 1.89 3.02 9.79
CA GLY A 19 0.81 2.56 8.92
C GLY A 19 0.42 3.58 7.85
N PHE A 20 0.28 3.13 6.60
CA PHE A 20 -0.30 3.93 5.51
C PHE A 20 -1.62 3.31 5.03
N ASP A 21 -2.66 4.15 4.91
CA ASP A 21 -3.99 3.75 4.43
C ASP A 21 -4.11 3.87 2.90
N PHE A 22 -3.23 3.15 2.21
CA PHE A 22 -3.29 2.92 0.75
C PHE A 22 -2.46 1.70 0.39
N SER A 23 -2.74 1.11 -0.77
CA SER A 23 -2.03 -0.07 -1.26
C SER A 23 -0.54 0.21 -1.44
N LEU A 24 0.31 -0.56 -0.77
CA LEU A 24 1.76 -0.49 -0.96
C LEU A 24 2.26 -1.33 -2.13
N GLY A 25 1.43 -2.22 -2.67
CA GLY A 25 1.75 -3.04 -3.83
C GLY A 25 0.62 -3.07 -4.85
N TYR A 26 0.88 -3.77 -5.95
CA TYR A 26 -0.06 -3.94 -7.05
C TYR A 26 -0.22 -5.43 -7.33
N PRO A 27 -1.35 -5.87 -7.93
CA PRO A 27 -1.53 -7.26 -8.28
C PRO A 27 -0.35 -7.88 -9.04
N ALA A 28 -0.04 -9.13 -8.73
CA ALA A 28 1.12 -9.82 -9.28
C ALA A 28 1.10 -9.80 -10.82
N GLY A 29 2.26 -9.55 -11.43
CA GLY A 29 2.45 -9.37 -12.87
C GLY A 29 2.37 -7.92 -13.36
N THR A 30 2.05 -6.95 -12.50
CA THR A 30 1.96 -5.53 -12.88
C THR A 30 3.29 -4.97 -13.38
N ALA A 31 4.38 -5.19 -12.66
CA ALA A 31 5.72 -4.72 -13.03
C ALA A 31 6.16 -5.32 -14.37
N ALA A 32 5.88 -6.62 -14.58
CA ALA A 32 6.15 -7.30 -15.84
C ALA A 32 5.30 -6.73 -17.00
N ALA A 33 4.00 -6.49 -16.77
CA ALA A 33 3.10 -5.90 -17.76
C ALA A 33 3.48 -4.45 -18.13
N LEU A 34 4.13 -3.73 -17.22
CA LEU A 34 4.70 -2.40 -17.46
C LEU A 34 6.08 -2.44 -18.14
N GLY A 35 6.67 -3.62 -18.31
CA GLY A 35 8.02 -3.78 -18.85
C GLY A 35 9.10 -3.21 -17.93
N LEU A 36 8.89 -3.23 -16.61
CA LEU A 36 9.88 -2.75 -15.65
C LEU A 36 11.04 -3.74 -15.54
N ASP A 37 12.25 -3.22 -15.36
CA ASP A 37 13.42 -4.05 -15.09
C ASP A 37 13.40 -4.58 -13.65
N THR A 38 13.23 -5.90 -13.54
CA THR A 38 13.23 -6.67 -12.29
C THR A 38 14.43 -7.61 -12.18
N SER A 39 15.44 -7.46 -13.04
CA SER A 39 16.63 -8.32 -13.04
C SER A 39 17.52 -8.11 -11.80
N THR A 40 17.51 -6.91 -11.23
CA THR A 40 18.36 -6.54 -10.07
C THR A 40 17.57 -6.12 -8.83
N LYS A 41 16.23 -6.16 -8.88
CA LYS A 41 15.35 -5.70 -7.79
C LYS A 41 14.01 -6.43 -7.86
N ALA A 42 13.36 -6.58 -6.71
CA ALA A 42 12.03 -7.19 -6.66
C ALA A 42 10.99 -6.35 -7.43
N PRO A 43 9.92 -6.96 -7.97
CA PRO A 43 8.86 -6.26 -8.69
C PRO A 43 8.28 -5.04 -7.95
N TRP A 44 8.00 -5.17 -6.65
CA TRP A 44 7.51 -4.06 -5.84
C TRP A 44 8.50 -2.88 -5.79
N GLN A 45 9.81 -3.16 -5.72
CA GLN A 45 10.87 -2.12 -5.69
C GLN A 45 10.95 -1.40 -7.03
N ALA A 46 10.85 -2.15 -8.14
CA ALA A 46 10.81 -1.59 -9.48
C ALA A 46 9.61 -0.65 -9.64
N MET A 47 8.45 -1.08 -9.14
CA MET A 47 7.22 -0.30 -9.19
C MET A 47 7.31 0.98 -8.35
N HIS A 48 7.81 0.89 -7.12
CA HIS A 48 8.01 2.06 -6.24
C HIS A 48 8.96 3.08 -6.87
N ALA A 49 10.09 2.61 -7.40
CA ALA A 49 11.05 3.47 -8.10
C ALA A 49 10.45 4.10 -9.38
N HIS A 50 9.66 3.33 -10.14
CA HIS A 50 8.97 3.82 -11.32
C HIS A 50 8.01 4.98 -10.97
N LEU A 51 7.15 4.79 -9.96
CA LEU A 51 6.23 5.82 -9.51
C LEU A 51 6.96 7.04 -8.95
N ALA A 52 7.99 6.84 -8.12
CA ALA A 52 8.80 7.93 -7.57
C ALA A 52 9.50 8.77 -8.65
N SER A 53 9.90 8.15 -9.77
CA SER A 53 10.51 8.88 -10.89
C SER A 53 9.54 9.77 -11.67
N LYS A 54 8.24 9.43 -11.66
CA LYS A 54 7.20 10.09 -12.46
C LYS A 54 6.32 11.04 -11.66
N MET A 55 6.00 10.70 -10.42
CA MET A 55 5.10 11.48 -9.57
C MET A 55 5.85 12.61 -8.90
N LYS A 56 5.48 13.84 -9.25
CA LYS A 56 5.99 15.06 -8.62
C LYS A 56 4.84 16.01 -8.40
N ASP A 57 4.59 16.36 -7.14
CA ASP A 57 3.66 17.43 -6.81
C ASP A 57 4.26 18.79 -7.17
N LYS A 58 3.41 19.69 -7.66
CA LYS A 58 3.74 21.10 -7.77
C LYS A 58 3.49 21.81 -6.44
N ALA A 59 3.95 23.06 -6.32
CA ALA A 59 3.76 23.87 -5.12
C ALA A 59 2.28 24.09 -4.74
N ASP A 60 1.35 23.93 -5.67
CA ASP A 60 -0.10 24.00 -5.46
C ASP A 60 -0.75 22.63 -5.17
N ASN A 61 0.06 21.60 -4.88
CA ASN A 61 -0.35 20.21 -4.69
C ASN A 61 -1.02 19.56 -5.92
N SER A 62 -0.96 20.18 -7.10
CA SER A 62 -1.36 19.50 -8.34
C SER A 62 -0.31 18.48 -8.75
N ASN A 63 -0.76 17.35 -9.29
CA ASN A 63 0.11 16.26 -9.73
C ASN A 63 -0.40 15.57 -10.99
N PRO A 64 0.49 14.89 -11.74
CA PRO A 64 0.16 14.27 -13.02
C PRO A 64 -0.45 12.86 -12.88
N ARG A 65 -1.10 12.51 -11.76
CA ARG A 65 -1.52 11.13 -11.46
C ARG A 65 -2.39 10.47 -12.54
N TYR A 66 -3.32 11.22 -13.14
CA TYR A 66 -4.16 10.69 -14.22
C TYR A 66 -3.34 10.46 -15.50
N ALA A 67 -2.42 11.37 -15.85
CA ALA A 67 -1.52 11.18 -16.98
C ALA A 67 -0.56 9.99 -16.78
N ILE A 68 -0.06 9.79 -15.54
CA ILE A 68 0.75 8.62 -15.18
C ILE A 68 -0.06 7.34 -15.37
N ALA A 69 -1.26 7.27 -14.82
CA ALA A 69 -2.13 6.11 -14.96
C ALA A 69 -2.50 5.81 -16.42
N ALA A 70 -2.80 6.85 -17.22
CA ALA A 70 -3.08 6.71 -18.65
C ALA A 70 -1.86 6.15 -19.42
N GLY A 71 -0.64 6.56 -19.05
CA GLY A 71 0.60 6.04 -19.64
C GLY A 71 0.88 4.58 -19.23
N MET A 72 0.59 4.23 -17.98
CA MET A 72 0.69 2.85 -17.49
C MET A 72 -0.32 1.93 -18.18
N ASN A 73 -1.56 2.38 -18.32
CA ASN A 73 -2.60 1.68 -19.09
C ASN A 73 -2.18 1.47 -20.56
N TYR A 74 -1.60 2.49 -21.20
CA TYR A 74 -1.05 2.35 -22.55
C TYR A 74 0.06 1.29 -22.62
N ALA A 75 0.96 1.25 -21.64
CA ALA A 75 2.01 0.24 -21.59
C ALA A 75 1.42 -1.18 -21.48
N ILE A 76 0.44 -1.37 -20.61
CA ILE A 76 -0.17 -2.67 -20.29
C ILE A 76 -1.10 -3.20 -21.39
N SER A 77 -2.03 -2.37 -21.88
CA SER A 77 -3.14 -2.84 -22.72
C SER A 77 -3.33 -2.07 -24.02
N LYS A 78 -2.61 -0.96 -24.21
CA LYS A 78 -2.88 0.04 -25.27
C LYS A 78 -4.29 0.66 -25.21
N GLY A 79 -5.03 0.43 -24.12
CA GLY A 79 -6.42 0.87 -23.91
C GLY A 79 -6.69 1.29 -22.47
N PRO A 80 -7.96 1.50 -22.07
CA PRO A 80 -8.32 2.00 -20.74
C PRO A 80 -8.35 0.90 -19.67
N PHE A 81 -7.23 0.19 -19.52
CA PHE A 81 -7.04 -0.90 -18.55
C PHE A 81 -5.59 -0.95 -18.06
N PRO A 82 -5.33 -1.21 -16.75
CA PRO A 82 -6.31 -1.54 -15.71
C PRO A 82 -6.89 -0.33 -14.96
N PHE A 83 -6.19 0.80 -14.91
CA PHE A 83 -6.62 1.98 -14.15
C PHE A 83 -7.88 2.62 -14.73
N TRP A 84 -8.72 3.14 -13.86
CA TRP A 84 -9.99 3.78 -14.24
C TRP A 84 -10.45 4.81 -13.21
N GLY A 85 -11.44 5.60 -13.58
CA GLY A 85 -12.01 6.65 -12.74
C GLY A 85 -11.24 7.95 -12.89
N ALA A 86 -11.49 8.68 -13.97
CA ALA A 86 -10.95 10.00 -14.21
C ALA A 86 -12.06 11.06 -14.27
N PRO A 87 -11.82 12.29 -13.80
CA PRO A 87 -12.73 13.40 -14.09
C PRO A 87 -12.76 13.68 -15.60
N ALA A 88 -13.85 14.25 -16.11
CA ALA A 88 -14.10 14.40 -17.55
C ALA A 88 -12.94 15.04 -18.34
N ARG A 89 -12.21 15.98 -17.74
CA ARG A 89 -11.05 16.65 -18.36
C ARG A 89 -9.81 15.75 -18.55
N ASP A 90 -9.72 14.67 -17.78
CA ASP A 90 -8.58 13.74 -17.73
C ASP A 90 -8.92 12.39 -18.41
N VAL A 91 -10.15 12.23 -18.94
CA VAL A 91 -10.54 11.06 -19.74
C VAL A 91 -9.84 11.09 -21.09
N VAL A 92 -9.17 9.99 -21.42
CA VAL A 92 -8.46 9.80 -22.70
C VAL A 92 -8.65 8.35 -23.18
N SER A 93 -8.19 8.03 -24.40
CA SER A 93 -8.36 6.68 -24.98
C SER A 93 -7.79 5.54 -24.11
N THR A 94 -6.82 5.85 -23.24
CA THR A 94 -6.19 4.90 -22.32
C THR A 94 -6.57 5.12 -20.86
N LEU A 95 -7.53 6.00 -20.54
CA LEU A 95 -8.04 6.17 -19.18
C LEU A 95 -9.51 6.60 -19.21
N SER A 96 -10.36 5.68 -18.75
CA SER A 96 -11.81 5.85 -18.71
C SER A 96 -12.29 6.40 -17.36
N ASP A 97 -13.43 7.09 -17.35
CA ASP A 97 -14.19 7.41 -16.14
C ASP A 97 -14.86 6.17 -15.53
N LYS A 98 -15.10 5.14 -16.34
CA LYS A 98 -15.76 3.90 -15.96
C LYS A 98 -14.79 2.74 -15.75
N LYS A 99 -15.15 1.87 -14.81
CA LYS A 99 -14.47 0.61 -14.54
C LYS A 99 -14.48 -0.29 -15.80
N PRO A 100 -13.32 -0.85 -16.20
CA PRO A 100 -13.25 -1.83 -17.29
C PRO A 100 -13.71 -3.22 -16.82
N GLU A 101 -13.94 -4.12 -17.77
CA GLU A 101 -14.12 -5.54 -17.46
C GLU A 101 -12.76 -6.16 -17.12
N PHE A 102 -12.68 -6.87 -15.99
CA PHE A 102 -11.46 -7.55 -15.55
C PHE A 102 -11.46 -9.04 -15.87
N SER A 103 -12.64 -9.63 -16.14
CA SER A 103 -12.75 -11.02 -16.55
C SER A 103 -11.97 -11.29 -17.85
N GLY A 104 -11.08 -12.29 -17.81
CA GLY A 104 -10.25 -12.67 -18.95
C GLY A 104 -9.10 -11.70 -19.28
N GLN A 105 -8.84 -10.70 -18.45
CA GLN A 105 -7.71 -9.77 -18.63
C GLN A 105 -6.41 -10.31 -18.01
N THR A 106 -5.29 -9.67 -18.37
CA THR A 106 -3.94 -10.07 -17.93
C THR A 106 -3.64 -9.75 -16.47
N LEU A 107 -4.31 -8.76 -15.88
CA LEU A 107 -4.15 -8.37 -14.49
C LEU A 107 -5.49 -8.51 -13.76
N PRO A 108 -5.51 -9.04 -12.52
CA PRO A 108 -6.75 -9.16 -11.76
C PRO A 108 -7.19 -7.79 -11.19
N GLU A 109 -8.46 -7.67 -10.85
CA GLU A 109 -9.02 -6.44 -10.25
C GLU A 109 -8.46 -6.16 -8.85
N TYR A 110 -8.22 -7.23 -8.09
CA TYR A 110 -7.90 -7.21 -6.67
C TYR A 110 -6.60 -7.95 -6.43
N ARG A 111 -5.83 -7.51 -5.44
CA ARG A 111 -4.76 -8.30 -4.85
C ARG A 111 -5.36 -9.45 -4.04
N ILE A 112 -4.51 -10.37 -3.64
CA ILE A 112 -4.84 -11.49 -2.76
C ILE A 112 -5.45 -10.96 -1.46
N VAL A 113 -4.91 -9.88 -0.87
CA VAL A 113 -5.43 -9.32 0.40
C VAL A 113 -6.85 -8.76 0.27
N GLU A 114 -7.16 -8.08 -0.83
CA GLU A 114 -8.53 -7.58 -1.03
C GLU A 114 -9.52 -8.72 -1.22
N THR A 115 -9.12 -9.74 -1.98
CA THR A 115 -9.94 -10.95 -2.18
C THR A 115 -10.17 -11.66 -0.85
N HIS A 116 -9.10 -11.86 -0.06
CA HIS A 116 -9.17 -12.45 1.27
C HIS A 116 -10.16 -11.72 2.19
N LEU A 117 -10.02 -10.40 2.33
CA LEU A 117 -10.89 -9.59 3.20
C LEU A 117 -12.36 -9.61 2.77
N ARG A 118 -12.62 -9.67 1.46
CA ARG A 118 -13.97 -9.77 0.90
C ARG A 118 -14.60 -11.12 1.18
N ASP A 119 -13.87 -12.21 0.88
CA ASP A 119 -14.34 -13.58 1.07
C ASP A 119 -14.56 -13.91 2.55
N SER A 120 -13.67 -13.41 3.41
CA SER A 120 -13.78 -13.55 4.86
C SER A 120 -14.80 -12.59 5.48
N LYS A 121 -15.43 -11.70 4.70
CA LYS A 121 -16.38 -10.66 5.14
C LYS A 121 -15.81 -9.73 6.23
N ARG A 122 -14.50 -9.51 6.24
CA ARG A 122 -13.80 -8.62 7.19
C ARG A 122 -13.63 -7.21 6.65
N GLY A 123 -13.76 -7.03 5.33
CA GLY A 123 -13.67 -5.72 4.69
C GLY A 123 -14.08 -5.76 3.22
N GLN A 124 -14.21 -4.57 2.63
CA GLN A 124 -14.42 -4.42 1.19
C GLN A 124 -13.48 -3.34 0.62
N PRO A 125 -12.16 -3.51 0.78
CA PRO A 125 -11.18 -2.58 0.23
C PRO A 125 -11.39 -2.38 -1.27
N LYS A 126 -11.23 -1.15 -1.74
CA LYS A 126 -11.39 -0.83 -3.16
C LYS A 126 -10.19 -1.32 -3.96
N SER A 127 -10.39 -1.47 -5.27
CA SER A 127 -9.31 -1.85 -6.17
C SER A 127 -8.26 -0.74 -6.25
N VAL A 128 -6.98 -1.10 -6.22
CA VAL A 128 -5.84 -0.20 -6.49
C VAL A 128 -5.91 0.48 -7.86
N TRP A 129 -6.77 -0.02 -8.75
CA TRP A 129 -7.00 0.54 -10.07
C TRP A 129 -7.97 1.73 -10.09
N GLN A 130 -8.75 1.96 -9.03
CA GLN A 130 -9.75 3.04 -8.96
C GLN A 130 -9.13 4.38 -8.54
N LEU A 131 -9.08 5.35 -9.46
CA LEU A 131 -8.42 6.65 -9.29
C LEU A 131 -9.34 7.83 -8.86
N ALA A 132 -10.65 7.68 -8.94
CA ALA A 132 -11.57 8.74 -8.51
C ALA A 132 -12.85 8.16 -7.89
N TYR A 133 -13.71 9.07 -7.44
CA TYR A 133 -14.98 8.80 -6.75
C TYR A 133 -14.79 8.19 -5.35
N THR A 134 -15.92 7.86 -4.73
CA THR A 134 -15.96 7.38 -3.34
C THR A 134 -15.09 6.14 -3.14
N GLY A 135 -14.13 6.25 -2.21
CA GLY A 135 -13.24 5.17 -1.81
C GLY A 135 -12.04 4.94 -2.75
N SER A 136 -11.67 5.90 -3.60
CA SER A 136 -10.49 5.74 -4.46
C SER A 136 -9.20 5.54 -3.68
N VAL A 137 -8.67 4.32 -3.73
CA VAL A 137 -7.35 3.96 -3.18
C VAL A 137 -6.24 4.05 -4.24
N GLY A 138 -6.59 3.95 -5.53
CA GLY A 138 -5.60 4.01 -6.61
C GLY A 138 -4.90 5.36 -6.71
N SER A 139 -5.63 6.47 -6.59
CA SER A 139 -4.99 7.79 -6.54
C SER A 139 -4.11 7.96 -5.30
N GLN A 140 -4.56 7.47 -4.14
CA GLN A 140 -3.79 7.52 -2.90
C GLN A 140 -2.49 6.72 -3.02
N SER A 141 -2.53 5.54 -3.64
CA SER A 141 -1.36 4.68 -3.86
C SER A 141 -0.38 5.31 -4.85
N LEU A 142 -0.87 5.86 -5.97
CA LEU A 142 -0.04 6.55 -6.97
C LEU A 142 0.71 7.75 -6.38
N THR A 143 0.08 8.50 -5.48
CA THR A 143 0.70 9.67 -4.83
C THR A 143 1.50 9.30 -3.58
N GLY A 144 1.07 8.28 -2.83
CA GLY A 144 1.62 7.89 -1.55
C GLY A 144 2.89 7.05 -1.65
N ILE A 145 2.95 6.08 -2.57
CA ILE A 145 4.13 5.23 -2.79
C ILE A 145 5.41 6.04 -3.04
N PRO A 146 5.42 7.11 -3.86
CA PRO A 146 6.58 8.00 -4.00
C PRO A 146 7.10 8.58 -2.67
N HIS A 147 6.21 8.93 -1.74
CA HIS A 147 6.62 9.42 -0.41
C HIS A 147 7.16 8.29 0.47
N VAL A 148 6.57 7.10 0.42
CA VAL A 148 7.09 5.91 1.12
C VAL A 148 8.48 5.54 0.58
N HIS A 149 8.65 5.59 -0.74
CA HIS A 149 9.94 5.38 -1.40
C HIS A 149 10.99 6.39 -0.89
N ALA A 150 10.67 7.69 -0.87
CA ALA A 150 11.56 8.72 -0.36
C ALA A 150 11.89 8.54 1.13
N LEU A 151 10.88 8.21 1.95
CA LEU A 151 11.05 7.94 3.38
C LEU A 151 11.96 6.74 3.64
N ARG A 152 11.80 5.67 2.87
CA ARG A 152 12.68 4.49 2.96
C ARG A 152 14.13 4.82 2.61
N GLN A 153 14.36 5.72 1.65
CA GLN A 153 15.72 6.17 1.29
C GLN A 153 16.34 7.07 2.38
N SER A 154 15.53 7.92 3.04
CA SER A 154 16.04 8.79 4.12
C SER A 154 16.24 8.06 5.45
N LEU A 155 15.64 6.87 5.62
CA LEU A 155 15.73 6.04 6.82
C LEU A 155 16.31 4.64 6.49
N PRO A 156 17.65 4.47 6.45
CA PRO A 156 18.27 3.18 6.09
C PRO A 156 17.91 2.01 7.03
N SER A 157 17.53 2.31 8.28
CA SER A 157 17.05 1.36 9.29
C SER A 157 15.54 1.07 9.19
N SER A 158 14.89 1.51 8.10
CA SER A 158 13.49 1.20 7.80
C SER A 158 13.34 -0.02 6.88
N ARG A 159 12.26 -0.76 7.06
CA ARG A 159 11.83 -1.87 6.19
C ARG A 159 10.35 -1.79 5.91
N ILE A 160 9.94 -2.16 4.71
CA ILE A 160 8.53 -2.23 4.30
C ILE A 160 8.06 -3.68 4.44
N TRP A 161 7.07 -3.89 5.30
CA TRP A 161 6.38 -5.17 5.45
C TRP A 161 5.22 -5.29 4.45
N PRO A 162 4.99 -6.48 3.85
CA PRO A 162 5.73 -7.74 4.02
C PRO A 162 6.95 -7.89 3.11
N PHE A 163 7.17 -6.96 2.20
CA PHE A 163 8.14 -7.05 1.12
C PHE A 163 9.60 -7.34 1.50
N GLU A 164 10.02 -6.85 2.66
CA GLU A 164 11.42 -6.91 3.12
C GLU A 164 11.61 -7.83 4.33
N PHE A 165 10.65 -8.71 4.58
CA PHE A 165 10.67 -9.66 5.67
C PHE A 165 10.51 -11.07 5.15
N GLU A 166 11.18 -12.02 5.79
CA GLU A 166 10.89 -13.44 5.60
C GLU A 166 9.46 -13.74 6.10
N ASP A 167 8.87 -14.82 5.60
CA ASP A 167 7.59 -15.27 6.11
C ASP A 167 7.77 -15.82 7.53
N GLY A 168 6.84 -15.52 8.42
CA GLY A 168 7.12 -15.68 9.85
C GLY A 168 6.36 -14.74 10.75
N GLU A 169 6.49 -14.98 12.05
CA GLU A 169 6.28 -13.95 13.06
C GLU A 169 7.52 -13.04 13.11
N MET A 170 7.32 -11.77 13.46
CA MET A 170 8.44 -10.88 13.77
C MET A 170 9.01 -11.20 15.15
N THR A 171 10.32 -11.41 15.24
CA THR A 171 11.05 -11.64 16.50
C THR A 171 12.07 -10.53 16.70
N GLU A 172 12.64 -10.41 17.91
CA GLU A 172 13.72 -9.44 18.13
C GLU A 172 14.95 -9.71 17.26
N GLU A 173 15.19 -10.98 16.90
CA GLU A 173 16.25 -11.36 15.97
C GLU A 173 15.95 -10.88 14.55
N THR A 174 14.74 -11.09 14.03
CA THR A 174 14.37 -10.61 12.69
C THR A 174 14.23 -9.09 12.59
N LEU A 175 14.13 -8.42 13.74
CA LEU A 175 14.09 -6.96 13.86
C LEU A 175 15.44 -6.33 14.22
N GLU A 176 16.53 -7.10 14.24
CA GLU A 176 17.86 -6.57 14.53
C GLU A 176 18.26 -5.50 13.51
N GLY A 177 18.70 -4.33 14.00
CA GLY A 177 19.06 -3.18 13.17
C GLY A 177 17.88 -2.45 12.50
N ILE A 178 16.65 -2.95 12.65
CA ILE A 178 15.43 -2.32 12.14
C ILE A 178 14.83 -1.44 13.22
N GLN A 179 14.75 -0.14 12.93
CA GLN A 179 14.15 0.86 13.82
C GLN A 179 12.76 1.28 13.37
N VAL A 180 12.44 1.09 12.08
CA VAL A 180 11.16 1.51 11.51
C VAL A 180 10.59 0.39 10.65
N VAL A 181 9.35 -0.03 10.95
CA VAL A 181 8.57 -0.92 10.10
C VAL A 181 7.47 -0.09 9.44
N ILE A 182 7.46 -0.07 8.11
CA ILE A 182 6.41 0.55 7.31
C ILE A 182 5.45 -0.55 6.88
N ALA A 183 4.15 -0.34 7.11
CA ALA A 183 3.12 -1.30 6.75
C ALA A 183 1.93 -0.59 6.09
N GLU A 184 1.21 -1.34 5.27
CA GLU A 184 -0.13 -0.96 4.84
C GLU A 184 -1.12 -1.26 5.97
N VAL A 185 -2.03 -0.33 6.23
CA VAL A 185 -3.12 -0.51 7.20
C VAL A 185 -4.46 -0.29 6.51
N TYR A 186 -5.51 -0.84 7.09
CA TYR A 186 -6.88 -0.58 6.67
C TYR A 186 -7.69 -0.21 7.92
N PRO A 187 -7.87 1.09 8.23
CA PRO A 187 -8.46 1.55 9.48
C PRO A 187 -9.84 0.95 9.78
N SER A 188 -10.59 0.62 8.74
CA SER A 188 -11.92 0.00 8.86
C SER A 188 -11.90 -1.44 9.44
N LEU A 189 -10.73 -2.10 9.56
CA LEU A 189 -10.63 -3.38 10.28
C LEU A 189 -10.83 -3.23 11.78
N ILE A 190 -10.59 -2.04 12.32
CA ILE A 190 -10.71 -1.76 13.74
C ILE A 190 -11.98 -0.92 13.97
N PRO A 191 -12.94 -1.41 14.77
CA PRO A 191 -14.11 -0.62 15.12
C PRO A 191 -13.68 0.69 15.77
N SER A 192 -14.16 1.81 15.23
CA SER A 192 -13.89 3.14 15.77
C SER A 192 -15.19 3.84 16.15
N LYS A 193 -15.11 4.66 17.20
CA LYS A 193 -16.21 5.51 17.66
C LYS A 193 -15.69 6.93 17.82
N PRO A 194 -16.15 7.88 17.00
CA PRO A 194 -15.73 9.28 17.12
C PRO A 194 -16.13 9.87 18.47
N GLU A 195 -15.20 10.60 19.07
CA GLU A 195 -15.47 11.43 20.24
C GLU A 195 -16.18 12.74 19.86
N LYS A 196 -16.72 13.46 20.85
CA LYS A 196 -17.44 14.72 20.60
C LYS A 196 -16.49 15.75 19.97
N GLY A 197 -16.78 16.16 18.74
CA GLY A 197 -15.97 17.12 17.98
C GLY A 197 -14.88 16.48 17.12
N GLU A 198 -14.77 15.15 17.12
CA GLU A 198 -13.84 14.39 16.29
C GLU A 198 -14.48 14.02 14.94
N THR A 199 -13.70 14.13 13.85
CA THR A 199 -14.14 13.62 12.56
C THR A 199 -14.03 12.08 12.53
N PRO A 200 -14.86 11.38 11.73
CA PRO A 200 -14.75 9.93 11.59
C PRO A 200 -13.33 9.45 11.22
N ASP A 201 -12.66 10.15 10.31
CA ASP A 201 -11.30 9.80 9.87
C ASP A 201 -10.27 9.97 11.00
N ALA A 202 -10.37 11.04 11.79
CA ALA A 202 -9.50 11.24 12.95
C ALA A 202 -9.69 10.12 13.99
N ALA A 203 -10.95 9.72 14.23
CA ALA A 203 -11.27 8.61 15.13
C ALA A 203 -10.69 7.28 14.62
N GLN A 204 -10.75 7.02 13.32
CA GLN A 204 -10.16 5.84 12.71
C GLN A 204 -8.64 5.79 12.89
N VAL A 205 -7.94 6.90 12.60
CA VAL A 205 -6.47 7.00 12.75
C VAL A 205 -6.06 6.83 14.21
N ARG A 206 -6.75 7.50 15.13
CA ARG A 206 -6.49 7.37 16.57
C ARG A 206 -6.71 5.95 17.06
N GLN A 207 -7.84 5.35 16.69
CA GLN A 207 -8.21 4.02 17.17
C GLN A 207 -7.27 2.92 16.66
N ILE A 208 -6.86 2.97 15.38
CA ILE A 208 -5.92 1.98 14.86
C ILE A 208 -4.53 2.12 15.49
N ALA A 209 -4.07 3.34 15.75
CA ALA A 209 -2.81 3.59 16.45
C ALA A 209 -2.83 3.03 17.89
N HIS A 210 -3.90 3.31 18.66
CA HIS A 210 -4.06 2.72 20.00
C HIS A 210 -4.17 1.21 19.96
N TYR A 211 -4.91 0.64 19.00
CA TYR A 211 -5.07 -0.79 18.89
C TYR A 211 -3.72 -1.51 18.74
N TYR A 212 -2.86 -1.07 17.82
CA TYR A 212 -1.55 -1.69 17.65
C TYR A 212 -0.59 -1.39 18.81
N SER A 213 -0.64 -0.19 19.40
CA SER A 213 0.12 0.12 20.62
C SER A 213 -0.24 -0.82 21.78
N GLU A 214 -1.52 -1.04 22.03
CA GLU A 214 -1.98 -1.97 23.07
C GLU A 214 -1.63 -3.43 22.76
N MET A 215 -1.59 -3.81 21.47
CA MET A 215 -1.16 -5.15 21.07
C MET A 215 0.32 -5.35 21.36
N ASP A 216 1.14 -4.33 21.09
CA ASP A 216 2.58 -4.33 21.35
C ASP A 216 2.89 -4.39 22.85
N GLU A 217 2.23 -3.55 23.66
CA GLU A 217 2.35 -3.57 25.13
C GLU A 217 2.02 -4.95 25.74
N LYS A 218 1.16 -5.72 25.06
CA LYS A 218 0.73 -7.06 25.49
C LYS A 218 1.55 -8.18 24.85
N GLY A 219 2.58 -7.86 24.05
CA GLY A 219 3.44 -8.83 23.36
C GLY A 219 2.71 -9.66 22.31
N ARG A 220 1.65 -9.12 21.69
CA ARG A 220 0.78 -9.82 20.73
C ARG A 220 0.86 -9.25 19.31
N LEU A 221 1.63 -8.18 19.10
CA LEU A 221 1.76 -7.53 17.79
C LEU A 221 2.56 -8.40 16.81
N ASN A 222 3.62 -9.06 17.30
CA ASN A 222 4.48 -9.98 16.53
C ASN A 222 3.70 -11.04 15.74
N GLY A 223 2.74 -11.72 16.36
CA GLY A 223 1.90 -12.73 15.70
C GLY A 223 0.91 -12.16 14.69
N ARG A 224 0.68 -10.83 14.70
CA ARG A 224 -0.25 -10.14 13.79
C ARG A 224 0.44 -9.45 12.62
N ILE A 225 1.75 -9.16 12.74
CA ILE A 225 2.60 -8.78 11.61
C ILE A 225 3.14 -10.06 10.97
N SER A 226 2.24 -10.86 10.40
CA SER A 226 2.56 -12.13 9.75
C SER A 226 1.66 -12.38 8.56
N THR A 227 2.20 -13.02 7.52
CA THR A 227 1.46 -13.54 6.37
C THR A 227 1.01 -14.99 6.56
N ASN A 228 1.58 -15.68 7.55
CA ASN A 228 1.47 -17.14 7.77
C ASN A 228 0.06 -17.65 8.05
N SER A 229 -0.78 -16.87 8.74
CA SER A 229 -2.09 -17.35 9.18
C SER A 229 -3.13 -17.44 8.06
N SER A 230 -2.76 -16.98 6.84
CA SER A 230 -3.79 -16.56 5.89
C SER A 230 -3.77 -17.32 4.56
N LEU A 231 -2.66 -17.93 4.11
CA LEU A 231 -2.53 -18.39 2.70
C LEU A 231 -1.50 -19.52 2.48
N ASP A 232 -1.58 -20.19 1.32
CA ASP A 232 -0.60 -21.18 0.85
C ASP A 232 0.75 -20.55 0.40
N GLU A 233 1.83 -21.33 0.34
CA GLU A 233 3.20 -20.88 0.02
C GLU A 233 3.29 -20.07 -1.29
N GLY A 234 2.52 -20.45 -2.32
CA GLY A 234 2.54 -19.77 -3.61
C GLY A 234 2.06 -18.32 -3.53
N LYS A 235 1.06 -18.05 -2.68
CA LYS A 235 0.53 -16.71 -2.48
C LYS A 235 1.44 -15.83 -1.61
N ILE A 236 2.12 -16.40 -0.63
CA ILE A 236 3.11 -15.66 0.19
C ILE A 236 4.20 -15.08 -0.70
N SER A 237 4.71 -15.87 -1.66
CA SER A 237 5.71 -15.40 -2.62
C SER A 237 5.20 -14.23 -3.48
N GLN A 238 3.94 -14.26 -3.93
CA GLN A 238 3.33 -13.15 -4.67
C GLN A 238 3.16 -11.89 -3.82
N ILE A 239 2.79 -12.07 -2.55
CA ILE A 239 2.63 -10.98 -1.58
C ILE A 239 3.95 -10.27 -1.30
N GLN A 240 5.02 -11.02 -1.04
CA GLN A 240 6.34 -10.45 -0.76
C GLN A 240 7.03 -9.90 -2.02
N SER A 241 6.73 -10.43 -3.20
CA SER A 241 7.36 -9.96 -4.45
C SER A 241 6.71 -8.71 -5.02
N GLU A 242 5.39 -8.55 -4.91
CA GLU A 242 4.67 -7.53 -5.67
C GLU A 242 3.40 -6.96 -5.02
N GLU A 243 2.58 -7.79 -4.39
CA GLU A 243 1.23 -7.36 -3.98
C GLU A 243 1.18 -6.62 -2.65
N GLY A 244 1.97 -7.05 -1.67
CA GLY A 244 1.90 -6.55 -0.29
C GLY A 244 0.69 -7.11 0.48
N TRP A 245 0.55 -6.69 1.73
CA TRP A 245 -0.50 -7.15 2.62
C TRP A 245 -0.94 -6.04 3.57
N ILE A 246 -2.21 -6.10 4.00
CA ILE A 246 -2.80 -5.19 4.97
C ILE A 246 -2.55 -5.74 6.37
N LEU A 247 -1.93 -4.94 7.23
CA LEU A 247 -1.64 -5.37 8.59
C LEU A 247 -2.92 -5.77 9.35
N GLY A 248 -2.92 -6.98 9.91
CA GLY A 248 -4.04 -7.51 10.67
C GLY A 248 -5.25 -7.90 9.83
N ALA A 249 -5.08 -8.06 8.51
CA ALA A 249 -6.07 -8.69 7.63
C ALA A 249 -6.26 -10.19 7.88
#